data_AF-A0A0P9CNC2-F1
#
_entry.id   AF-A0A0P9CNC2-F1
#
_cell.length_a   1.000
_cell.length_b   1.000
_cell.length_c   1.000
_cell.angle_alpha   90.00
_cell.angle_beta   90.00
_cell.angle_gamma   90.00
#
_symmetry.space_group_name_H-M   'P 1'
#
loop_
_entity.id
_entity.type
_entity.pdbx_description
1 polymer ?
#
loop_
_entity_poly.entity_id
_entity_poly.type
_entity_poly.pdbx_seq_one_letter_code
_entity_poly.pdbx_strand_id
1 'polypeptide(L)'
;QITLQWQDNSADEAGFLVERSSSSGAGWTIITTVSADTTSFTDRLLPCNTAYFYRVRATNALGNSAFASTLAAATSACVPATLYVNQAALAGKNHGGSWADAYLDLQDALTTAIAGDQIWVAQGSYTPGARRTDSFVLKPGVDLYGGFAGTEVRLAERDWQGNATLLSGDIGVVGSTGDNAYHVLTVQGNSGPQIVD
;
A
#
# COMPACT_ATOMS: atom_id res chain seq x y z
N GLN A 1 -7.67 -2.88 -9.87
CA GLN A 1 -8.49 -4.06 -10.24
C GLN A 1 -8.31 -4.36 -11.71
N ILE A 2 -8.56 -5.59 -12.15
CA ILE A 2 -8.57 -6.00 -13.56
C ILE A 2 -9.84 -6.82 -13.80
N THR A 3 -10.60 -6.48 -14.84
CA THR A 3 -11.78 -7.24 -15.25
C THR A 3 -11.45 -8.09 -16.45
N LEU A 4 -11.68 -9.39 -16.31
CA LEU A 4 -11.54 -10.42 -17.33
C LEU A 4 -12.89 -10.69 -17.96
N GLN A 5 -12.89 -10.83 -19.28
CA GLN A 5 -14.02 -11.35 -20.04
C GLN A 5 -13.52 -12.45 -20.95
N TRP A 6 -14.28 -13.53 -21.06
CA TRP A 6 -13.97 -14.63 -21.97
C TRP A 6 -15.24 -15.11 -22.67
N GLN A 7 -15.05 -15.77 -23.80
CA GLN A 7 -16.12 -16.46 -24.48
C GLN A 7 -16.30 -17.85 -23.87
N ASP A 8 -17.54 -18.19 -23.55
CA ASP A 8 -17.91 -19.56 -23.25
C ASP A 8 -18.09 -20.34 -24.55
N ASN A 9 -17.28 -21.39 -24.71
CA ASN A 9 -17.34 -22.32 -25.84
C ASN A 9 -17.54 -23.76 -25.36
N SER A 10 -17.88 -23.94 -24.09
CA SER A 10 -18.17 -25.23 -23.47
C SER A 10 -19.69 -25.36 -23.29
N ALA A 11 -20.19 -26.60 -23.30
CA ALA A 11 -21.63 -26.89 -23.15
C ALA A 11 -21.92 -27.83 -21.97
N ASP A 12 -20.87 -28.34 -21.33
CA ASP A 12 -20.92 -29.35 -20.27
C ASP A 12 -19.94 -29.04 -19.12
N GLU A 13 -19.49 -27.79 -19.00
CA GLU A 13 -18.64 -27.37 -17.88
C GLU A 13 -19.44 -27.27 -16.59
N ALA A 14 -18.79 -27.63 -15.49
CA ALA A 14 -19.26 -27.31 -14.15
C ALA A 14 -18.82 -25.90 -13.71
N GLY A 15 -17.85 -25.30 -14.41
CA GLY A 15 -17.36 -23.96 -14.17
C GLY A 15 -16.01 -23.65 -14.82
N PHE A 16 -15.51 -22.44 -14.56
CA PHE A 16 -14.24 -21.95 -15.10
C PHE A 16 -13.22 -21.71 -14.00
N LEU A 17 -12.02 -22.24 -14.19
CA LEU A 17 -10.88 -21.99 -13.33
C LEU A 17 -10.06 -20.84 -13.91
N VAL A 18 -9.84 -19.81 -13.09
CA VAL A 18 -9.09 -18.61 -13.45
C VAL A 18 -7.74 -18.66 -12.75
N GLU A 19 -6.66 -18.58 -13.53
CA GLU A 19 -5.30 -18.47 -13.01
C GLU A 19 -4.71 -17.10 -13.31
N ARG A 20 -3.82 -16.66 -12.40
CA ARG A 20 -3.03 -15.43 -12.53
C ARG A 20 -1.55 -15.75 -12.39
N SER A 21 -0.71 -14.96 -13.06
CA SER A 21 0.73 -14.92 -12.85
C SER A 21 1.24 -13.48 -12.86
N SER A 22 2.37 -13.24 -12.16
CA SER A 22 3.18 -12.02 -12.28
C SER A 22 4.18 -12.07 -13.43
N SER A 23 4.27 -13.18 -14.16
CA SER A 23 5.14 -13.37 -15.32
C SER A 23 4.39 -13.98 -16.50
N SER A 24 4.90 -13.79 -17.71
CA SER A 24 4.20 -14.22 -18.94
C SER A 24 4.12 -15.73 -19.15
N GLY A 25 4.91 -16.54 -18.43
CA GLY A 25 5.04 -17.97 -18.71
C GLY A 25 5.14 -18.93 -17.53
N ALA A 26 5.38 -18.45 -16.31
CA ALA A 26 5.59 -19.30 -15.13
C ALA A 26 4.86 -18.76 -13.90
N GLY A 27 4.81 -19.52 -12.79
CA GLY A 27 4.28 -19.02 -11.52
C GLY A 27 2.75 -18.83 -11.48
N TRP A 28 2.02 -19.62 -12.27
CA TRP A 28 0.56 -19.59 -12.29
C TRP A 28 -0.05 -20.06 -10.96
N THR A 29 -0.99 -19.28 -10.44
CA THR A 29 -1.78 -19.64 -9.27
C THR A 29 -3.27 -19.54 -9.59
N ILE A 30 -4.05 -20.48 -9.08
CA ILE A 30 -5.51 -20.41 -9.15
C ILE A 30 -5.95 -19.30 -8.22
N ILE A 31 -6.66 -18.30 -8.76
CA ILE A 31 -7.20 -17.20 -7.97
C ILE A 31 -8.69 -17.41 -7.65
N THR A 32 -9.41 -18.12 -8.51
CA THR A 32 -10.81 -18.47 -8.27
C THR A 32 -11.29 -19.59 -9.20
N THR A 33 -12.42 -20.18 -8.85
CA THR A 33 -13.26 -20.96 -9.74
C THR A 33 -14.64 -20.33 -9.74
N VAL A 34 -15.15 -19.97 -10.92
CA VAL A 34 -16.50 -19.44 -11.09
C VAL A 34 -17.43 -20.54 -11.61
N SER A 35 -18.74 -20.38 -11.41
CA SER A 35 -19.75 -21.35 -11.86
C SER A 35 -19.81 -21.48 -13.38
N ALA A 36 -20.49 -22.53 -13.86
CA ALA A 36 -20.87 -22.70 -15.26
C ALA A 36 -21.53 -21.44 -15.83
N ASP A 37 -21.48 -21.28 -17.16
CA ASP A 37 -22.02 -20.13 -17.92
C ASP A 37 -21.46 -18.74 -17.54
N THR A 38 -20.48 -18.66 -16.62
CA THR A 38 -19.88 -17.39 -16.22
C THR A 38 -18.84 -16.97 -17.24
N THR A 39 -18.98 -15.76 -17.79
CA THR A 39 -18.11 -15.22 -18.85
C THR A 39 -17.26 -14.03 -18.42
N SER A 40 -17.28 -13.69 -17.12
CA SER A 40 -16.47 -12.59 -16.59
C SER A 40 -16.07 -12.78 -15.13
N PHE A 41 -14.93 -12.19 -14.77
CA PHE A 41 -14.43 -12.14 -13.39
C PHE A 41 -13.68 -10.83 -13.16
N THR A 42 -13.80 -10.24 -11.98
CA THR A 42 -13.04 -9.04 -11.61
C THR A 42 -12.08 -9.35 -10.47
N ASP A 43 -10.79 -9.31 -10.78
CA ASP A 43 -9.69 -9.42 -9.82
C ASP A 43 -9.48 -8.06 -9.12
N ARG A 44 -9.67 -8.03 -7.80
CA ARG A 44 -9.66 -6.81 -6.97
C ARG A 44 -8.42 -6.78 -6.08
N LEU A 45 -8.19 -5.63 -5.43
CA LEU A 45 -7.08 -5.42 -4.48
C LEU A 45 -5.69 -5.67 -5.09
N LEU A 46 -5.55 -5.42 -6.38
CA LEU A 46 -4.28 -5.47 -7.09
C LEU A 46 -3.51 -4.16 -6.89
N PRO A 47 -2.21 -4.20 -6.52
CA PRO A 47 -1.32 -3.06 -6.57
C PRO A 47 -1.42 -2.30 -7.90
N CYS A 48 -1.33 -0.97 -7.84
CA CYS A 48 -1.26 -0.12 -9.03
C CYS A 48 0.04 -0.36 -9.81
N ASN A 49 0.05 0.07 -11.07
CA ASN A 49 1.19 -0.02 -11.99
C ASN A 49 1.83 -1.41 -12.08
N THR A 50 1.03 -2.47 -11.96
CA THR A 50 1.53 -3.84 -11.89
C THR A 50 0.95 -4.67 -13.03
N ALA A 51 1.83 -5.31 -13.79
CA ALA A 51 1.48 -6.22 -14.86
C ALA A 51 1.09 -7.59 -14.29
N TYR A 52 0.03 -8.16 -14.84
CA TYR A 52 -0.48 -9.48 -14.53
C TYR A 52 -0.82 -10.22 -15.82
N PHE A 53 -0.71 -11.54 -15.74
CA PHE A 53 -1.06 -12.45 -16.81
C PHE A 53 -2.16 -13.36 -16.31
N TYR A 54 -3.15 -13.60 -17.14
CA TYR A 54 -4.32 -14.39 -16.79
C TYR A 54 -4.58 -15.44 -17.85
N ARG A 55 -5.08 -16.60 -17.40
CA ARG A 55 -5.61 -17.62 -18.29
C ARG A 55 -6.81 -18.30 -17.63
N VAL A 56 -7.73 -18.77 -18.47
CA VAL A 56 -8.99 -19.37 -18.04
C VAL A 56 -9.15 -20.71 -18.73
N ARG A 57 -9.72 -21.70 -18.04
CA ARG A 57 -10.12 -22.97 -18.65
C ARG A 57 -11.46 -23.45 -18.08
N ALA A 58 -12.24 -24.14 -18.91
CA ALA A 58 -13.43 -24.86 -18.46
C ALA A 58 -13.04 -26.12 -17.68
N THR A 59 -13.85 -26.49 -16.69
CA THR A 59 -13.65 -27.63 -15.79
C THR A 59 -14.97 -28.40 -15.65
N ASN A 60 -14.92 -29.74 -15.63
CA ASN A 60 -16.05 -30.59 -15.30
C ASN A 60 -15.58 -31.82 -14.51
N ALA A 61 -16.51 -32.74 -14.19
CA ALA A 61 -16.18 -33.94 -13.42
C ALA A 61 -15.23 -34.91 -14.16
N LEU A 62 -15.14 -34.81 -15.49
CA LEU A 62 -14.30 -35.66 -16.34
C LEU A 62 -12.89 -35.09 -16.53
N GLY A 63 -12.71 -33.79 -16.32
CA GLY A 63 -11.41 -33.15 -16.36
C GLY A 63 -11.46 -31.67 -16.71
N ASN A 64 -10.32 -31.16 -17.19
CA ASN A 64 -10.16 -29.77 -17.57
C ASN A 64 -9.91 -29.66 -19.07
N SER A 65 -10.45 -28.62 -19.68
CA SER A 65 -10.08 -28.21 -21.03
C SER A 65 -8.65 -27.66 -21.10
N ALA A 66 -8.14 -27.45 -22.31
CA ALA A 66 -6.98 -26.61 -22.52
C ALA A 66 -7.26 -25.16 -22.06
N PHE A 67 -6.22 -24.44 -21.63
CA PHE A 67 -6.36 -23.02 -21.32
C PHE A 67 -6.64 -22.21 -22.58
N ALA A 68 -7.49 -21.19 -22.43
CA ALA A 68 -7.59 -20.10 -23.40
C ALA A 68 -6.26 -19.35 -23.51
N SER A 69 -6.12 -18.55 -24.58
CA SER A 69 -4.95 -17.69 -24.77
C SER A 69 -4.71 -16.79 -23.55
N THR A 70 -3.45 -16.68 -23.14
CA THR A 70 -3.05 -15.81 -22.03
C THR A 70 -3.36 -14.35 -22.33
N LEU A 71 -4.05 -13.68 -21.41
CA LEU A 71 -4.27 -12.24 -21.43
C LEU A 71 -3.23 -11.54 -20.56
N ALA A 72 -2.49 -10.59 -21.14
CA ALA A 72 -1.67 -9.65 -20.38
C ALA A 72 -2.49 -8.39 -20.08
N ALA A 73 -2.51 -7.98 -18.83
CA ALA A 73 -3.20 -6.77 -18.38
C ALA A 73 -2.38 -6.08 -17.28
N ALA A 74 -2.47 -4.77 -17.17
CA ALA A 74 -1.83 -4.02 -16.10
C ALA A 74 -2.85 -3.17 -15.37
N THR A 75 -2.67 -3.02 -14.05
CA THR A 75 -3.40 -1.99 -13.30
C THR A 75 -2.90 -0.60 -13.70
N SER A 76 -3.77 0.41 -13.56
CA SER A 76 -3.41 1.80 -13.83
C SER A 76 -2.19 2.25 -13.02
N ALA A 77 -1.43 3.20 -13.57
CA ALA A 77 -0.31 3.82 -12.86
C ALA A 77 -0.73 4.29 -11.47
N CYS A 78 0.20 4.20 -10.52
CA CYS A 78 -0.01 4.74 -9.20
C CYS A 78 -0.16 6.26 -9.30
N VAL A 79 -1.13 6.81 -8.57
CA VAL A 79 -1.33 8.26 -8.48
C VAL A 79 -0.72 8.71 -7.15
N PRO A 80 0.36 9.51 -7.17
CA PRO A 80 0.93 10.08 -5.95
C PRO A 80 -0.14 10.78 -5.10
N ALA A 81 -0.09 10.54 -3.80
CA ALA A 81 -1.00 11.12 -2.84
C ALA A 81 -0.24 11.86 -1.73
N THR A 82 -0.95 12.79 -1.08
CA THR A 82 -0.54 13.33 0.21
C THR A 82 -1.22 12.51 1.31
N LEU A 83 -0.41 11.89 2.17
CA LEU A 83 -0.88 11.17 3.35
C LEU A 83 -0.70 12.04 4.58
N TYR A 84 -1.75 12.15 5.40
CA TYR A 84 -1.76 13.00 6.59
C TYR A 84 -1.60 12.15 7.85
N VAL A 85 -0.75 12.60 8.78
CA VAL A 85 -0.46 11.92 10.05
C VAL A 85 -0.66 12.90 11.20
N ASN A 86 -1.52 12.56 12.15
CA ASN A 86 -1.75 13.35 13.35
C ASN A 86 -2.14 12.42 14.50
N GLN A 87 -1.18 12.12 15.38
CA GLN A 87 -1.41 11.26 16.54
C GLN A 87 -2.39 11.85 17.57
N ALA A 88 -2.61 13.17 17.53
CA ALA A 88 -3.54 13.87 18.40
C ALA A 88 -4.94 14.00 17.79
N ALA A 89 -5.19 13.45 16.59
CA ALA A 89 -6.51 13.48 15.99
C ALA A 89 -7.52 12.70 16.85
N LEU A 90 -8.65 13.35 17.15
CA LEU A 90 -9.69 12.82 18.05
C LEU A 90 -10.84 12.12 17.31
N ALA A 91 -10.86 12.21 15.98
CA ALA A 91 -11.90 11.71 15.12
C ALA A 91 -11.31 11.36 13.74
N GLY A 92 -12.08 10.63 12.94
CA GLY A 92 -11.67 10.20 11.60
C GLY A 92 -11.62 8.70 11.43
N LYS A 93 -11.39 8.27 10.19
CA LYS A 93 -11.31 6.85 9.82
C LYS A 93 -9.91 6.25 9.88
N ASN A 94 -8.90 7.00 10.30
CA ASN A 94 -7.51 6.54 10.39
C ASN A 94 -6.98 5.97 9.06
N HIS A 95 -7.15 6.72 7.96
CA HIS A 95 -6.72 6.28 6.62
C HIS A 95 -5.85 7.32 5.87
N GLY A 96 -5.45 8.40 6.54
CA GLY A 96 -4.50 9.39 6.02
C GLY A 96 -4.95 10.21 4.83
N GLY A 97 -6.25 10.24 4.49
CA GLY A 97 -6.74 10.90 3.27
C GLY A 97 -6.94 12.41 3.41
N SER A 98 -6.95 12.90 4.66
CA SER A 98 -7.08 14.31 5.03
C SER A 98 -6.61 14.47 6.47
N TRP A 99 -6.47 15.70 6.97
CA TRP A 99 -6.25 15.93 8.40
C TRP A 99 -7.38 15.37 9.30
N ALA A 100 -8.63 15.38 8.82
CA ALA A 100 -9.77 14.86 9.56
C ALA A 100 -9.81 13.32 9.62
N ASP A 101 -9.17 12.65 8.65
CA ASP A 101 -9.05 11.18 8.59
C ASP A 101 -7.59 10.73 8.72
N ALA A 102 -6.73 11.56 9.33
CA ALA A 102 -5.30 11.35 9.41
C ALA A 102 -4.95 10.01 10.06
N TYR A 103 -3.82 9.44 9.68
CA TYR A 103 -3.24 8.33 10.43
C TYR A 103 -2.88 8.79 11.84
N LEU A 104 -3.23 7.98 12.85
CA LEU A 104 -2.84 8.20 14.23
C LEU A 104 -1.41 7.72 14.51
N ASP A 105 -0.89 6.83 13.65
CA ASP A 105 0.46 6.28 13.72
C ASP A 105 1.21 6.60 12.41
N LEU A 106 2.40 7.21 12.53
CA LEU A 106 3.28 7.47 11.40
C LEU A 106 3.70 6.18 10.70
N GLN A 107 3.81 5.07 11.42
CA GLN A 107 4.20 3.78 10.88
C GLN A 107 3.15 3.23 9.90
N ASP A 108 1.86 3.51 10.12
CA ASP A 108 0.78 3.14 9.19
C ASP A 108 0.89 3.90 7.87
N ALA A 109 1.20 5.19 7.94
CA ALA A 109 1.42 6.02 6.76
C ALA A 109 2.64 5.57 5.97
N LEU A 110 3.77 5.32 6.64
CA LEU A 110 5.00 4.80 6.02
C LEU A 110 4.79 3.42 5.37
N THR A 111 3.97 2.57 6.00
CA THR A 111 3.61 1.25 5.47
C THR A 111 2.69 1.36 4.25
N THR A 112 1.80 2.35 4.23
CA THR A 112 0.86 2.56 3.12
C THR A 112 1.51 3.26 1.93
N ALA A 113 2.38 4.23 2.19
CA ALA A 113 2.99 5.08 1.16
C ALA A 113 3.72 4.28 0.09
N ILE A 114 3.67 4.80 -1.13
CA ILE A 114 4.37 4.30 -2.31
C ILE A 114 5.22 5.41 -2.93
N ALA A 115 6.17 5.05 -3.80
CA ALA A 115 7.04 6.01 -4.44
C ALA A 115 6.23 7.12 -5.17
N GLY A 116 6.57 8.37 -4.90
CA GLY A 116 5.89 9.58 -5.33
C GLY A 116 5.02 10.23 -4.25
N ASP A 117 4.60 9.47 -3.23
CA ASP A 117 3.78 10.01 -2.15
C ASP A 117 4.54 11.00 -1.28
N GLN A 118 3.79 11.93 -0.68
CA GLN A 118 4.26 12.79 0.37
C GLN A 118 3.53 12.46 1.67
N ILE A 119 4.25 12.38 2.78
CA ILE A 119 3.68 12.22 4.11
C ILE A 119 3.81 13.54 4.86
N TRP A 120 2.69 14.10 5.29
CA TRP A 120 2.62 15.33 6.09
C TRP A 120 2.30 14.98 7.53
N VAL A 121 3.19 15.35 8.44
CA VAL A 121 3.12 14.97 9.85
C VAL A 121 2.83 16.21 10.69
N ALA A 122 1.71 16.18 11.40
CA ALA A 122 1.37 17.21 12.36
C ALA A 122 2.39 17.27 13.50
N GLN A 123 2.47 18.40 14.18
CA GLN A 123 3.25 18.59 15.39
C GLN A 123 3.00 17.49 16.41
N GLY A 124 4.04 17.13 17.16
CA GLY A 124 3.97 16.07 18.15
C GLY A 124 5.23 15.22 18.18
N SER A 125 5.26 14.27 19.11
CA SER A 125 6.34 13.30 19.28
C SER A 125 5.86 11.91 18.87
N TYR A 126 6.43 11.36 17.80
CA TYR A 126 6.07 10.08 17.22
C TYR A 126 7.16 9.06 17.51
N THR A 127 6.78 7.84 17.91
CA THR A 127 7.71 6.73 18.15
C THR A 127 7.53 5.63 17.11
N PRO A 128 8.59 4.90 16.72
CA PRO A 128 8.53 3.90 15.65
C PRO A 128 7.86 2.58 16.05
N GLY A 129 7.54 2.41 17.33
CA GLY A 129 6.97 1.19 17.88
C GLY A 129 7.27 1.02 19.37
N ALA A 130 7.25 -0.23 19.82
CA ALA A 130 7.42 -0.59 21.24
C ALA A 130 8.68 -1.42 21.50
N ARG A 131 9.42 -1.83 20.46
CA ARG A 131 10.64 -2.63 20.56
C ARG A 131 11.85 -1.81 20.16
N ARG A 132 13.00 -2.15 20.75
CA ARG A 132 14.27 -1.49 20.45
C ARG A 132 14.72 -1.63 19.00
N THR A 133 14.24 -2.67 18.32
CA THR A 133 14.51 -2.95 16.91
C THR A 133 13.59 -2.22 15.96
N ASP A 134 12.54 -1.57 16.46
CA ASP A 134 11.60 -0.83 15.62
C ASP A 134 12.25 0.49 15.18
N SER A 135 11.98 0.88 13.94
CA SER A 135 12.47 2.13 13.34
C SER A 135 11.45 2.60 12.32
N PHE A 136 11.30 3.92 12.13
CA PHE A 136 10.54 4.43 11.00
C PHE A 136 11.24 4.02 9.71
N VAL A 137 10.53 3.33 8.82
CA VAL A 137 11.10 2.87 7.55
C VAL A 137 10.59 3.74 6.40
N LEU A 138 11.46 4.62 5.88
CA LEU A 138 11.14 5.46 4.74
C LEU A 138 11.46 4.74 3.42
N LYS A 139 10.42 4.48 2.62
CA LYS A 139 10.53 3.79 1.32
C LYS A 139 11.11 4.72 0.25
N PRO A 140 11.87 4.17 -0.73
CA PRO A 140 12.45 4.96 -1.82
C PRO A 140 11.38 5.81 -2.53
N GLY A 141 11.70 7.09 -2.76
CA GLY A 141 10.81 8.02 -3.46
C GLY A 141 9.59 8.51 -2.69
N VAL A 142 9.47 8.21 -1.39
CA VAL A 142 8.49 8.84 -0.49
C VAL A 142 9.15 10.04 0.20
N ASP A 143 8.48 11.19 0.21
CA ASP A 143 8.90 12.35 0.99
C ASP A 143 8.20 12.38 2.36
N LEU A 144 8.91 12.84 3.38
CA LEU A 144 8.39 12.99 4.74
C LEU A 144 8.61 14.42 5.24
N TYR A 145 7.52 15.11 5.58
CA TYR A 145 7.52 16.50 6.02
C TYR A 145 6.85 16.64 7.40
N GLY A 146 7.56 17.18 8.39
CA GLY A 146 7.00 17.67 9.66
C GLY A 146 6.64 19.15 9.62
N GLY A 147 6.25 19.75 10.75
CA GLY A 147 6.02 21.21 10.81
C GLY A 147 4.58 21.66 10.52
N PHE A 148 3.59 20.76 10.65
CA PHE A 148 2.19 21.08 10.38
C PHE A 148 1.38 21.19 11.68
N ALA A 149 0.45 22.13 11.77
CA ALA A 149 -0.54 22.23 12.84
C ALA A 149 -1.66 21.18 12.71
N GLY A 150 -1.86 20.64 11.50
CA GLY A 150 -2.92 19.67 11.20
C GLY A 150 -4.16 20.30 10.55
N THR A 151 -3.98 21.46 9.88
CA THR A 151 -5.07 22.19 9.20
C THR A 151 -4.67 22.69 7.81
N GLU A 152 -3.39 22.54 7.45
CA GLU A 152 -2.79 23.05 6.24
C GLU A 152 -3.31 22.34 4.99
N VAL A 153 -3.43 23.10 3.90
CA VAL A 153 -3.83 22.58 2.59
C VAL A 153 -2.71 22.66 1.55
N ARG A 154 -1.57 23.26 1.91
CA ARG A 154 -0.39 23.44 1.04
C ARG A 154 0.91 23.23 1.80
N LEU A 155 1.90 22.65 1.12
CA LEU A 155 3.23 22.39 1.69
C LEU A 155 3.92 23.67 2.21
N ALA A 156 3.66 24.81 1.57
CA ALA A 156 4.24 26.10 1.96
C ALA A 156 3.66 26.70 3.25
N GLU A 157 2.58 26.13 3.80
CA GLU A 157 1.96 26.58 5.06
C GLU A 157 2.67 25.99 6.30
N ARG A 158 3.67 25.13 6.11
CA ARG A 158 4.49 24.56 7.19
C ARG A 158 5.14 25.65 8.03
N ASP A 159 5.06 25.46 9.35
CA ASP A 159 5.81 26.20 10.34
C ASP A 159 6.59 25.20 11.20
N TRP A 160 7.80 24.86 10.75
CA TRP A 160 8.67 23.90 11.42
C TRP A 160 9.17 24.40 12.79
N GLN A 161 9.07 25.71 13.07
CA GLN A 161 9.45 26.27 14.37
C GLN A 161 8.29 26.23 15.36
N GLY A 162 7.09 26.60 14.92
CA GLY A 162 5.88 26.64 15.73
C GLY A 162 5.19 25.28 15.91
N ASN A 163 5.29 24.40 14.91
CA ASN A 163 4.59 23.11 14.85
C ASN A 163 5.58 21.93 14.81
N ALA A 164 6.53 21.91 15.75
CA ALA A 164 7.62 20.94 15.74
C ALA A 164 7.14 19.47 15.70
N THR A 165 7.68 18.71 14.77
CA THR A 165 7.51 17.25 14.66
C THR A 165 8.79 16.58 15.16
N LEU A 166 8.66 15.77 16.21
CA LEU A 166 9.76 15.01 16.78
C LEU A 166 9.60 13.53 16.46
N LEU A 167 10.56 12.97 15.72
CA LEU A 167 10.72 11.53 15.60
C LEU A 167 11.58 11.04 16.76
N SER A 168 10.97 10.32 17.70
CA SER A 168 11.60 9.93 18.95
C SER A 168 11.92 8.43 18.97
N GLY A 169 13.13 8.09 19.39
CA GLY A 169 13.51 6.73 19.75
C GLY A 169 13.24 6.39 21.23
N ASP A 170 12.74 7.36 22.00
CA ASP A 170 12.37 7.20 23.42
C ASP A 170 11.07 6.41 23.53
N ILE A 171 11.20 5.09 23.47
CA ILE A 171 10.08 4.14 23.50
C ILE A 171 9.98 3.54 24.90
N GLY A 172 8.75 3.27 25.36
CA GLY A 172 8.53 2.74 26.70
C GLY A 172 8.49 3.84 27.75
N VAL A 173 9.51 3.89 28.62
CA VAL A 173 9.59 4.85 29.73
C VAL A 173 10.32 6.10 29.27
N VAL A 174 9.62 7.24 29.28
CA VAL A 174 10.18 8.54 28.88
C VAL A 174 11.49 8.84 29.63
N GLY A 175 12.54 9.13 28.87
CA GLY A 175 13.88 9.49 29.34
C GLY A 175 14.76 8.30 29.72
N SER A 176 14.29 7.06 29.57
CA SER A 176 15.07 5.86 29.87
C SER A 176 15.87 5.42 28.66
N THR A 177 17.19 5.33 28.77
CA THR A 177 18.02 4.87 27.64
C THR A 177 18.02 3.35 27.45
N GLY A 178 17.48 2.58 28.42
CA GLY A 178 17.53 1.13 28.43
C GLY A 178 16.57 0.46 27.43
N ASP A 179 15.49 1.16 27.11
CA ASP A 179 14.41 0.76 26.22
C ASP A 179 14.40 1.54 24.91
N ASN A 180 15.22 2.58 24.74
CA ASN A 180 15.30 3.32 23.47
C ASN A 180 15.54 2.43 22.24
N ALA A 181 14.87 2.79 21.15
CA ALA A 181 15.10 2.27 19.81
C ALA A 181 16.57 2.46 19.40
N TYR A 182 17.13 1.44 18.75
CA TYR A 182 18.51 1.50 18.24
C TYR A 182 18.65 2.47 17.07
N HIS A 183 17.61 2.58 16.25
CA HIS A 183 17.54 3.49 15.11
C HIS A 183 16.17 4.15 15.08
N VAL A 184 16.13 5.49 14.99
CA VAL A 184 14.86 6.23 14.88
C VAL A 184 14.30 6.13 13.46
N LEU A 185 15.17 6.29 12.46
CA LEU A 185 14.81 6.30 11.04
C LEU A 185 15.75 5.41 10.25
N THR A 186 15.18 4.55 9.41
CA THR A 186 15.86 3.73 8.42
C THR A 186 15.35 4.10 7.04
N VAL A 187 16.26 4.47 6.14
CA VAL A 187 15.93 4.76 4.75
C VAL A 187 16.22 3.53 3.89
N GLN A 188 15.24 3.10 3.08
CA GLN A 188 15.41 1.99 2.16
C GLN A 188 15.79 2.48 0.75
N GLY A 189 16.79 1.85 0.14
CA GLY A 189 17.16 2.00 -1.28
C GLY A 189 18.10 3.17 -1.62
N ASN A 190 18.48 3.25 -2.91
CA ASN A 190 19.46 4.19 -3.48
C ASN A 190 18.85 5.07 -4.60
N SER A 191 17.57 5.43 -4.52
CA SER A 191 16.89 6.09 -5.65
C SER A 191 16.09 7.33 -5.25
N GLY A 192 16.60 8.49 -5.70
CA GLY A 192 15.97 9.82 -5.63
C GLY A 192 16.32 10.61 -4.36
N PRO A 193 16.35 11.96 -4.42
CA PRO A 193 16.38 12.76 -3.20
C PRO A 193 15.10 12.50 -2.41
N GLN A 194 15.24 12.13 -1.14
CA GLN A 194 14.15 12.08 -0.17
C GLN A 194 14.36 13.23 0.80
N ILE A 195 13.30 13.97 1.08
CA ILE A 195 13.33 15.00 2.12
C ILE A 195 12.81 14.41 3.41
N VAL A 196 13.58 14.62 4.47
CA VAL A 196 13.20 14.39 5.86
C VAL A 196 13.47 15.71 6.56
N ASP A 197 12.42 16.38 7.01
CA ASP A 197 12.47 17.71 7.64
C ASP A 197 11.50 17.79 8.82
#